data_AF-A0A9J8CQG3-F1
#
_entry.id   AF-A0A9J8CQG3-F1
#
_cell.length_a   1.000
_cell.length_b   1.000
_cell.length_c   1.000
_cell.angle_alpha   90.00
_cell.angle_beta   90.00
_cell.angle_gamma   90.00
#
_symmetry.space_group_name_H-M   'P 1'
#
loop_
_entity.id
_entity.type
_entity.pdbx_description
1 polymer ?
#
loop_
_entity_poly.entity_id
_entity_poly.type
_entity_poly.pdbx_seq_one_letter_code
_entity_poly.pdbx_strand_id
1 'polypeptide(L)'
;MVQNIVLIFLRRRLSQRPAVEELESRNILKQRNDQTEQEERREIKQRLNRKLNQRPTVDELRERKILIRFSDYVEVAKAQDYDRRADKPWTRLSAADKVRDQELTSANLYTTSVVSLSFSNSTQRQIGFPLFSVVLSRFLNPLYL
;
A
#
# COMPACT_ATOMS: atom_id res chain seq x y z
N MET A 1 36.96 39.87 22.52
CA MET A 1 35.66 39.60 21.84
C MET A 1 35.64 38.25 21.09
N VAL A 2 36.72 37.85 20.41
CA VAL A 2 36.80 36.62 19.59
C VAL A 2 36.78 35.31 20.41
N GLN A 3 37.43 35.28 21.58
CA GLN A 3 37.48 34.10 22.47
C GLN A 3 36.09 33.63 22.91
N ASN A 4 35.14 34.55 23.06
CA ASN A 4 33.79 34.24 23.53
C ASN A 4 32.95 33.55 22.44
N ILE A 5 33.16 33.92 21.17
CA ILE A 5 32.44 33.32 20.02
C ILE A 5 32.85 31.86 19.82
N VAL A 6 34.16 31.57 19.89
CA VAL A 6 34.68 30.20 19.75
C VAL A 6 34.15 29.31 20.87
N LEU A 7 34.11 29.81 22.10
CA LEU A 7 33.56 29.12 23.26
C LEU A 7 32.07 28.80 23.10
N ILE A 8 31.27 29.78 22.64
CA ILE A 8 29.83 29.62 22.39
C ILE A 8 29.58 28.58 21.28
N PHE A 9 30.35 28.64 20.18
CA PHE A 9 30.23 27.68 19.08
C PHE A 9 30.57 26.26 19.52
N LEU A 10 31.70 26.08 20.23
CA LEU A 10 32.12 24.77 20.73
C LEU A 10 31.09 24.20 21.71
N ARG A 11 30.56 25.02 22.62
CA ARG A 11 29.51 24.60 23.56
C ARG A 11 28.25 24.08 22.85
N ARG A 12 27.81 24.76 21.77
CA ARG A 12 26.68 24.32 20.95
C ARG A 12 26.96 23.02 20.19
N ARG A 13 28.19 22.82 19.69
CA ARG A 13 28.58 21.58 19.01
C ARG A 13 28.65 20.40 19.98
N LEU A 14 29.17 20.61 21.18
CA LEU A 14 29.22 19.59 22.22
C LEU A 14 27.84 19.21 22.74
N SER A 15 26.91 20.17 22.88
CA SER A 15 25.53 19.87 23.30
C SER A 15 24.72 19.09 22.27
N GLN A 16 25.12 19.15 20.99
CA GLN A 16 24.47 18.44 19.88
C GLN A 16 25.29 17.23 19.42
N ARG A 17 26.28 16.79 20.21
CA ARG A 17 27.15 15.68 19.83
C ARG A 17 26.35 14.38 19.80
N PRO A 18 26.22 13.72 18.63
CA PRO A 18 25.51 12.44 18.52
C PRO A 18 26.26 11.33 19.27
N ALA A 19 25.51 10.31 19.67
CA ALA A 19 26.06 9.13 20.33
C ALA A 19 26.90 8.28 19.36
N VAL A 20 27.84 7.51 19.90
CA VAL A 20 28.73 6.64 19.11
C VAL A 20 27.91 5.60 18.33
N GLU A 21 26.93 4.96 18.96
CA GLU A 21 26.02 3.98 18.35
C GLU A 21 25.20 4.58 17.19
N GLU A 22 24.81 5.86 17.30
CA GLU A 22 24.08 6.56 16.26
C GLU A 22 24.95 6.80 15.02
N LEU A 23 26.22 7.16 15.23
CA LEU A 23 27.19 7.32 14.14
C LEU A 23 27.50 5.99 13.45
N GLU A 24 27.52 4.88 14.19
CA GLU A 24 27.70 3.54 13.64
C GLU A 24 26.50 3.09 12.82
N SER A 25 25.28 3.35 13.32
CA SER A 25 24.03 3.08 12.61
C SER A 25 23.94 3.85 11.29
N ARG A 26 24.48 5.07 11.26
CA ARG A 26 24.58 5.91 10.05
C ARG A 26 25.78 5.57 9.17
N ASN A 27 26.56 4.54 9.52
CA ASN A 27 27.78 4.12 8.82
C ASN A 27 28.88 5.20 8.75
N ILE A 28 28.86 6.17 9.66
CA ILE A 28 29.87 7.24 9.76
C ILE A 28 31.08 6.75 10.56
N LEU A 29 30.84 6.01 11.62
CA LEU A 29 31.89 5.33 12.38
C LEU A 29 31.82 3.83 12.09
N LYS A 30 32.95 3.22 11.74
CA LYS A 30 33.05 1.76 11.56
C LYS A 30 33.80 1.15 12.73
N GLN A 31 33.17 0.18 13.40
CA GLN A 31 33.81 -0.60 14.48
C GLN A 31 34.69 -1.76 13.95
N ARG A 32 34.51 -2.16 12.68
CA ARG A 32 35.11 -3.38 12.13
C ARG A 32 36.50 -3.12 11.53
N ASN A 33 37.37 -4.12 11.64
CA ASN A 33 38.68 -4.16 10.97
C ASN A 33 38.51 -4.21 9.44
N ASP A 34 39.34 -3.46 8.71
CA ASP A 34 39.31 -3.39 7.24
C ASP A 34 39.39 -4.77 6.57
N GLN A 35 40.15 -5.69 7.16
CA GLN A 35 40.31 -7.06 6.67
C GLN A 35 38.98 -7.85 6.69
N THR A 36 38.20 -7.73 7.76
CA THR A 36 36.90 -8.41 7.90
C THR A 36 35.89 -7.83 6.91
N GLU A 37 35.88 -6.50 6.72
CA GLU A 37 35.00 -5.86 5.72
C GLU A 37 35.34 -6.32 4.29
N GLN A 38 36.62 -6.51 3.99
CA GLN A 38 37.05 -6.99 2.68
C GLN A 38 36.67 -8.45 2.45
N GLU A 39 36.70 -9.29 3.48
CA GLU A 39 36.19 -10.65 3.42
C GLU A 39 34.67 -10.69 3.21
N GLU A 40 33.91 -9.93 4.00
CA GLU A 40 32.46 -9.79 3.84
C GLU A 40 32.09 -9.30 2.42
N ARG A 41 32.81 -8.31 1.89
CA ARG A 41 32.60 -7.82 0.51
C ARG A 41 32.90 -8.91 -0.53
N ARG A 42 33.94 -9.73 -0.33
CA ARG A 42 34.25 -10.86 -1.22
C ARG A 42 33.16 -11.91 -1.18
N GLU A 43 32.69 -12.28 -0.01
CA GLU A 43 31.60 -13.25 0.17
C GLU A 43 30.29 -12.76 -0.45
N ILE A 44 29.91 -11.50 -0.20
CA ILE A 44 28.71 -10.88 -0.79
C ILE A 44 28.83 -10.90 -2.31
N LYS A 45 29.98 -10.51 -2.86
CA LYS A 45 30.22 -10.52 -4.31
C LYS A 45 30.12 -11.93 -4.90
N GLN A 46 30.70 -12.92 -4.23
CA GLN A 46 30.64 -14.32 -4.68
C GLN A 46 29.21 -14.86 -4.62
N ARG A 47 28.49 -14.62 -3.53
CA ARG A 47 27.09 -15.01 -3.36
C ARG A 47 26.19 -14.36 -4.41
N LEU A 48 26.40 -13.08 -4.68
CA LEU A 48 25.66 -12.34 -5.71
C LEU A 48 25.91 -12.95 -7.09
N ASN A 49 27.17 -13.19 -7.47
CA ASN A 49 27.50 -13.81 -8.76
C ASN A 49 26.83 -15.17 -8.94
N ARG A 50 26.81 -16.01 -7.90
CA ARG A 50 26.10 -17.31 -7.93
C ARG A 50 24.61 -17.13 -8.18
N LYS A 51 23.96 -16.16 -7.51
CA LYS A 51 22.54 -15.86 -7.70
C LYS A 51 22.22 -15.31 -9.08
N LEU A 52 23.07 -14.45 -9.63
CA LEU A 52 22.88 -13.88 -10.95
C LEU A 52 23.04 -14.93 -12.06
N ASN A 53 23.99 -15.86 -11.90
CA ASN A 53 24.19 -16.96 -12.86
C ASN A 53 23.04 -17.97 -12.85
N GLN A 54 22.35 -18.14 -11.73
CA GLN A 54 21.19 -19.04 -11.59
C GLN A 54 19.86 -18.31 -11.77
N ARG A 55 19.87 -17.14 -12.41
CA ARG A 55 18.67 -16.34 -12.60
C ARG A 55 17.73 -17.06 -13.59
N PRO A 56 16.49 -17.38 -13.21
CA PRO A 56 15.54 -18.03 -14.11
C PRO A 56 15.16 -17.10 -15.26
N THR A 57 14.81 -17.69 -16.40
CA THR A 57 14.34 -16.95 -17.57
C THR A 57 12.91 -16.42 -17.35
N VAL A 58 12.51 -15.44 -18.18
CA VAL A 58 11.16 -14.86 -18.11
C VAL A 58 10.09 -15.92 -18.42
N ASP A 59 10.36 -16.81 -19.38
CA ASP A 59 9.43 -17.86 -19.79
C ASP A 59 9.22 -18.89 -18.67
N GLU A 60 10.29 -19.29 -17.97
CA GLU A 60 10.20 -20.15 -16.80
C GLU A 60 9.37 -19.55 -15.64
N LEU A 61 9.45 -18.23 -15.44
CA LEU A 61 8.67 -17.54 -14.42
C LEU A 61 7.19 -17.42 -14.81
N ARG A 62 6.89 -17.32 -16.12
CA ARG A 62 5.52 -17.40 -16.66
C ARG A 62 4.94 -18.80 -16.49
N GLU A 63 5.72 -19.85 -16.77
CA GLU A 63 5.33 -21.25 -16.57
C GLU A 63 5.03 -21.56 -15.10
N ARG A 64 5.87 -21.05 -14.19
CA ARG A 64 5.66 -21.15 -12.73
C ARG A 64 4.54 -20.25 -12.19
N LYS A 65 3.82 -19.50 -13.05
CA LYS A 65 2.74 -18.56 -12.70
C LYS A 65 3.16 -17.48 -11.69
N ILE A 66 4.45 -17.17 -11.61
CA ILE A 66 4.99 -16.10 -10.75
C ILE A 66 4.83 -14.75 -11.46
N LEU A 67 5.14 -14.71 -12.76
CA LEU A 67 4.79 -13.57 -13.60
C LEU A 67 3.35 -13.77 -14.10
N ILE A 68 2.39 -13.10 -13.45
CA ILE A 68 1.03 -12.96 -13.97
C ILE A 68 1.17 -12.22 -15.31
N ARG A 69 0.72 -12.85 -16.41
CA ARG A 69 0.94 -12.39 -17.79
C ARG A 69 0.67 -10.89 -17.95
N PHE A 70 1.71 -10.07 -17.92
CA PHE A 70 1.64 -8.71 -18.43
C PHE A 70 1.90 -8.79 -19.93
N SER A 71 1.01 -8.22 -20.74
CA SER A 71 1.25 -8.11 -22.17
C SER A 71 2.38 -7.08 -22.38
N ASP A 72 3.39 -7.45 -23.16
CA ASP A 72 4.50 -6.55 -23.49
C ASP A 72 4.04 -5.38 -24.37
N TYR A 73 2.84 -5.50 -24.95
CA TYR A 73 2.15 -4.50 -25.74
C TYR A 73 0.85 -4.12 -25.04
N VAL A 74 0.69 -2.82 -24.78
CA VAL A 74 -0.55 -2.21 -24.31
C VAL A 74 -1.03 -1.30 -25.43
N GLU A 75 -2.21 -1.59 -25.97
CA GLU A 75 -2.82 -0.74 -26.98
C GLU A 75 -3.20 0.61 -26.36
N VAL A 76 -2.69 1.69 -26.95
CA VAL A 76 -3.02 3.06 -26.52
C VAL A 76 -4.09 3.60 -27.46
N ALA A 77 -5.31 3.70 -26.95
CA ALA A 77 -6.39 4.42 -27.62
C ALA A 77 -6.36 5.91 -27.24
N LYS A 78 -6.77 6.79 -28.16
CA LYS A 78 -6.97 8.21 -27.85
C LYS A 78 -8.15 8.34 -26.88
N ALA A 79 -7.93 9.05 -25.78
CA ALA A 79 -9.02 9.40 -24.88
C ALA A 79 -9.89 10.49 -25.54
N GLN A 80 -11.18 10.55 -25.20
CA GLN A 80 -12.03 11.64 -25.64
C GLN A 80 -11.60 12.95 -24.98
N ASP A 81 -11.38 13.98 -25.80
CA ASP A 81 -11.00 15.34 -25.40
C ASP A 81 -12.25 16.17 -25.08
N TYR A 82 -12.91 15.87 -23.97
CA TYR A 82 -14.03 16.65 -23.46
C TYR A 82 -13.70 17.26 -22.09
N ASP A 83 -14.40 18.34 -21.74
CA ASP A 83 -14.23 18.96 -20.43
C ASP A 83 -14.77 18.05 -19.32
N ARG A 84 -13.86 17.58 -18.46
CA ARG A 84 -14.16 16.71 -17.30
C ARG A 84 -14.28 17.50 -16.01
N ARG A 85 -14.33 18.82 -16.07
CA ARG A 85 -14.47 19.68 -14.89
C ARG A 85 -15.88 19.52 -14.33
N ALA A 86 -15.95 19.02 -13.10
CA ALA A 86 -17.14 19.04 -12.28
C ALA A 86 -16.89 19.91 -11.05
N ASP A 87 -17.94 20.56 -10.55
CA ASP A 87 -17.84 21.23 -9.25
C ASP A 87 -17.58 20.18 -8.16
N LYS A 88 -16.83 20.58 -7.13
CA LYS A 88 -16.46 19.72 -6.01
C LYS A 88 -17.23 20.17 -4.78
N PRO A 89 -18.56 19.91 -4.69
CA PRO A 89 -19.43 20.51 -3.68
C PRO A 89 -18.97 20.19 -2.26
N TRP A 90 -18.32 19.04 -2.06
CA TRP A 90 -17.72 18.65 -0.77
C TRP A 90 -16.65 19.61 -0.24
N THR A 91 -16.08 20.47 -1.08
CA THR A 91 -15.08 21.46 -0.69
C THR A 91 -15.70 22.66 0.05
N ARG A 92 -17.00 22.88 -0.07
CA ARG A 92 -17.72 23.99 0.57
C ARG A 92 -18.55 23.57 1.80
N LEU A 93 -18.41 22.32 2.27
CA LEU A 93 -19.17 21.80 3.41
C LEU A 93 -18.70 22.41 4.74
N SER A 94 -19.63 23.04 5.47
CA SER A 94 -19.40 23.54 6.82
C SER A 94 -19.40 22.42 7.86
N ALA A 95 -18.89 22.69 9.07
CA ALA A 95 -18.97 21.77 10.20
C ALA A 95 -20.42 21.40 10.54
N ALA A 96 -21.35 22.34 10.41
CA ALA A 96 -22.78 22.10 10.61
C ALA A 96 -23.38 21.18 9.53
N ASP A 97 -22.94 21.31 8.27
CA ASP A 97 -23.43 20.46 7.18
C ASP A 97 -22.95 19.01 7.36
N LYS A 98 -21.72 18.83 7.84
CA LYS A 98 -21.18 17.49 8.18
C LYS A 98 -21.95 16.81 9.31
N VAL A 99 -22.36 17.57 10.33
CA VAL A 99 -23.18 17.05 11.45
C VAL A 99 -24.58 16.70 10.97
N ARG A 100 -25.18 17.52 10.10
CA ARG A 100 -26.49 17.26 9.48
C ARG A 100 -26.47 15.97 8.64
N ASP A 101 -25.43 15.76 7.84
CA ASP A 101 -25.28 14.52 7.05
C ASP A 101 -25.13 13.27 7.94
N GLN A 102 -24.43 13.40 9.08
CA GLN A 102 -24.33 12.33 10.08
C GLN A 102 -25.70 12.02 10.71
N GLU A 103 -26.48 13.05 11.02
CA GLU A 103 -27.83 12.92 11.57
C GLU A 103 -28.78 12.24 10.55
N LEU A 104 -28.75 12.64 9.28
CA LEU A 104 -29.50 12.00 8.20
C LEU A 104 -29.09 10.52 8.00
N THR A 105 -27.81 10.20 8.15
CA THR A 105 -27.31 8.81 8.11
C THR A 105 -27.89 8.00 9.27
N SER A 106 -27.94 8.58 10.47
CA SER A 106 -28.55 7.94 11.64
C SER A 106 -30.06 7.75 11.50
N ALA A 107 -30.76 8.66 10.84
CA ALA A 107 -32.19 8.56 10.57
C ALA A 107 -32.53 7.49 9.49
N ASN A 108 -31.72 7.37 8.45
CA ASN A 108 -31.90 6.37 7.37
C ASN A 108 -31.69 4.92 7.83
N LEU A 109 -30.98 4.71 8.94
CA LEU A 109 -30.86 3.41 9.62
C LEU A 109 -32.18 2.95 10.27
N TYR A 110 -33.13 3.86 10.53
CA TYR A 110 -34.43 3.53 11.14
C TYR A 110 -35.56 3.34 10.13
N THR A 111 -35.40 3.84 8.90
CA THR A 111 -36.42 3.78 7.85
C THR A 111 -36.11 2.77 6.75
N THR A 112 -34.83 2.43 6.52
CA THR A 112 -34.45 1.40 5.57
C THR A 112 -34.43 0.04 6.26
N SER A 113 -35.45 -0.81 6.00
CA SER A 113 -35.43 -2.20 6.45
C SER A 113 -34.36 -3.00 5.68
N VAL A 114 -33.10 -2.88 6.08
CA VAL A 114 -32.03 -3.73 5.58
C VAL A 114 -32.16 -5.11 6.23
N VAL A 115 -32.50 -6.13 5.45
CA VAL A 115 -32.34 -7.53 5.85
C VAL A 115 -30.84 -7.79 5.95
N SER A 116 -30.33 -7.78 7.19
CA SER A 116 -28.93 -8.02 7.51
C SER A 116 -28.60 -9.50 7.39
N LEU A 117 -28.12 -9.96 6.24
CA LEU A 117 -27.37 -11.21 6.13
C LEU A 117 -25.88 -10.91 6.32
N SER A 118 -25.48 -10.83 7.58
CA SER A 118 -24.07 -10.83 7.98
C SER A 118 -23.51 -12.24 7.79
N PHE A 119 -22.94 -12.55 6.63
CA PHE A 119 -22.24 -13.81 6.42
C PHE A 119 -20.92 -13.78 7.22
N SER A 120 -20.90 -14.46 8.37
CA SER A 120 -19.70 -14.70 9.16
C SER A 120 -18.66 -15.46 8.33
N ASN A 121 -17.64 -14.75 7.87
CA ASN A 121 -16.45 -15.36 7.30
C ASN A 121 -15.57 -15.90 8.43
N SER A 122 -15.95 -17.05 8.98
CA SER A 122 -15.06 -17.89 9.77
C SER A 122 -15.16 -19.32 9.27
N THR A 123 -14.10 -19.75 8.59
CA THR A 123 -13.87 -21.11 8.08
C THR A 123 -14.32 -21.34 6.63
N GLN A 124 -13.59 -20.78 5.67
CA GLN A 124 -13.49 -21.35 4.33
C GLN A 124 -12.14 -22.05 4.18
N ARG A 125 -11.97 -23.14 4.95
CA ARG A 125 -11.04 -24.22 4.58
C ARG A 125 -11.87 -25.20 3.76
N GLN A 126 -11.38 -25.45 2.55
CA GLN A 126 -11.62 -26.58 1.66
C GLN A 126 -12.91 -27.39 1.87
N ILE A 127 -13.77 -27.45 0.84
CA ILE A 127 -14.30 -28.67 0.19
C ILE A 127 -15.03 -28.18 -1.08
N GLY A 128 -14.90 -28.90 -2.19
CA GLY A 128 -15.44 -28.51 -3.50
C GLY A 128 -16.90 -28.92 -3.77
N PHE A 129 -17.43 -28.30 -4.84
CA PHE A 129 -18.64 -28.62 -5.63
C PHE A 129 -20.01 -28.45 -4.93
N PRO A 130 -21.17 -28.34 -5.63
CA PRO A 130 -21.47 -28.35 -7.07
C PRO A 130 -22.43 -27.23 -7.57
N LEU A 131 -22.70 -27.24 -8.88
CA LEU A 131 -23.78 -26.54 -9.59
C LEU A 131 -25.15 -26.72 -8.93
N PHE A 132 -25.93 -25.65 -8.73
CA PHE A 132 -27.40 -25.75 -8.65
C PHE A 132 -28.08 -24.52 -9.25
N SER A 133 -28.67 -24.75 -10.43
CA SER A 133 -29.77 -23.97 -10.98
C SER A 133 -31.02 -24.24 -10.15
N VAL A 134 -31.72 -23.21 -9.66
CA VAL A 134 -33.15 -23.30 -9.36
C VAL A 134 -33.83 -21.98 -9.69
N VAL A 135 -34.69 -22.09 -10.70
CA VAL A 135 -35.79 -21.21 -11.07
C VAL A 135 -36.75 -21.02 -9.90
N LEU A 136 -37.14 -19.78 -9.60
CA LEU A 136 -38.49 -19.53 -9.07
C LEU A 136 -39.03 -18.20 -9.59
N SER A 137 -39.89 -18.32 -10.60
CA SER A 137 -40.67 -17.23 -11.18
C SER A 137 -41.98 -17.06 -10.42
N ARG A 138 -42.37 -15.79 -10.24
CA ARG A 138 -43.73 -15.21 -10.19
C ARG A 138 -44.53 -15.19 -8.87
N PHE A 139 -45.40 -14.16 -8.87
CA PHE A 139 -46.46 -13.71 -7.95
C PHE A 139 -45.97 -12.73 -6.86
N LEU A 140 -46.40 -11.46 -6.75
CA LEU A 140 -47.41 -10.61 -7.41
C LEU A 140 -47.08 -9.14 -7.08
N ASN A 141 -47.20 -8.21 -8.03
CA ASN A 141 -48.26 -7.22 -7.90
C ASN A 141 -48.63 -6.57 -9.25
N PRO A 142 -49.93 -6.39 -9.52
CA PRO A 142 -50.48 -5.77 -10.71
C PRO A 142 -50.55 -4.26 -10.54
N LEU A 143 -50.37 -3.52 -11.63
CA LEU A 143 -51.07 -2.27 -12.00
C LEU A 143 -50.28 -1.58 -13.13
N TYR A 144 -50.51 -2.06 -14.35
CA TYR A 144 -50.75 -1.22 -15.51
C TYR A 144 -51.84 -1.95 -16.31
N LEU A 145 -53.06 -1.37 -16.23
CA LEU A 145 -54.40 -1.82 -16.69
C LEU A 145 -55.01 -3.02 -15.98
#